data_AF-A0A0D2THD7-F1
#
_entry.id   AF-A0A0D2THD7-F1
#
_cell.length_a   1.000
_cell.length_b   1.000
_cell.length_c   1.000
_cell.angle_alpha   90.00
_cell.angle_beta   90.00
_cell.angle_gamma   90.00
#
_symmetry.space_group_name_H-M   'P 1'
#
loop_
_entity.id
_entity.type
_entity.pdbx_description
1 polymer ?
#
loop_
_entity_poly.entity_id
_entity_poly.type
_entity_poly.pdbx_seq_one_letter_code
_entity_poly.pdbx_strand_id
1 'polypeptide(L)'
;MVMKIASPEKVVSITEKVWQRVYGGINNNGYYYHHHRKHRRRCSYESEDEYEVEDGTIQLMQMGAERSKNVLILMSDTGGGHRASAEAIREAFRIEFGDEYRIYVKDVWKEYTGWPLNDMERSYKFMVKHVQLWKVAFHSTSPRWIHSSYLAAIASYYAKEVEAGLMEYKPDIIISVHPLMQHIPLSVLKWKSLQKKVIFVTVITDLNTCHPTWFHPRVNRCYCPSKEVAKRALYDGLEESQIQVFGLPIRPSFARAVLSKDDLRKELELDPDLPAVLLMGGGEGMGPVKKTAMVLGESLYDNDQGKPIGQLIIICGRNKALASTLESLEWKIPVKVRGFETQMEKWMGACDCIITKAGPGTIAEALIRGLPIVLNDYIPGQV
;
A
#
# COMPACT_ATOMS: atom_id res chain seq x y z
N MET A 1 -37.20 42.52 -19.59
CA MET A 1 -36.20 41.54 -20.06
C MET A 1 -36.19 40.41 -19.04
N VAL A 2 -36.76 39.26 -19.40
CA VAL A 2 -37.11 38.16 -18.47
C VAL A 2 -35.89 37.28 -18.24
N MET A 3 -35.47 37.11 -16.97
CA MET A 3 -34.43 36.19 -16.54
C MET A 3 -34.92 34.73 -16.67
N LYS A 4 -34.18 33.90 -17.41
CA LYS A 4 -34.30 32.44 -17.38
C LYS A 4 -33.33 31.89 -16.33
N ILE A 5 -33.87 31.20 -15.33
CA ILE A 5 -33.12 30.42 -14.35
C ILE A 5 -32.82 29.05 -14.99
N ALA A 6 -31.53 28.70 -15.13
CA ALA A 6 -31.09 27.37 -15.55
C ALA A 6 -30.97 26.47 -14.30
N SER A 7 -31.66 25.34 -14.32
CA SER A 7 -31.52 24.25 -13.34
C SER A 7 -30.18 23.53 -13.52
N PRO A 8 -29.49 23.10 -12.45
CA PRO A 8 -28.25 22.36 -12.58
C PRO A 8 -28.51 20.92 -13.07
N GLU A 9 -27.70 20.50 -14.06
CA GLU A 9 -27.65 19.13 -14.56
C GLU A 9 -27.29 18.15 -13.44
N LYS A 10 -28.01 17.04 -13.36
CA LYS A 10 -27.75 15.95 -12.41
C LYS A 10 -26.38 15.33 -12.70
N VAL A 11 -25.46 15.47 -11.74
CA VAL A 11 -24.18 14.76 -11.74
C VAL A 11 -24.44 13.28 -11.44
N VAL A 12 -24.27 12.43 -12.46
CA VAL A 12 -24.40 10.97 -12.35
C VAL A 12 -23.20 10.41 -11.58
N SER A 13 -23.49 9.65 -10.53
CA SER A 13 -22.48 9.06 -9.63
C SER A 13 -21.60 8.03 -10.35
N ILE A 14 -20.32 7.96 -9.97
CA ILE A 14 -19.34 6.97 -10.47
C ILE A 14 -19.82 5.53 -10.25
N THR A 15 -20.61 5.28 -9.20
CA THR A 15 -21.24 3.97 -8.94
C THR A 15 -22.18 3.53 -10.05
N GLU A 16 -22.95 4.44 -10.67
CA GLU A 16 -23.84 4.10 -11.80
C GLU A 16 -23.06 3.79 -13.09
N LYS A 17 -21.94 4.49 -13.31
CA LYS A 17 -21.05 4.22 -14.47
C LYS A 17 -20.36 2.86 -14.35
N VAL A 18 -20.07 2.40 -13.13
CA VAL A 18 -19.51 1.07 -12.88
C VAL A 18 -20.60 0.00 -13.02
N TRP A 19 -21.81 0.27 -12.52
CA TRP A 19 -22.94 -0.66 -12.61
C TRP A 19 -23.36 -0.95 -14.06
N GLN A 20 -23.47 0.08 -14.92
CA GLN A 20 -23.79 -0.11 -16.33
C GLN A 20 -22.68 -0.86 -17.09
N ARG A 21 -21.41 -0.72 -16.69
CA ARG A 21 -20.27 -1.42 -17.32
C ARG A 21 -20.19 -2.90 -16.95
N VAL A 22 -20.63 -3.26 -15.74
CA VAL A 22 -20.54 -4.64 -15.24
C VAL A 22 -21.83 -5.43 -15.53
N TYR A 23 -23.00 -4.78 -15.56
CA TYR A 23 -24.29 -5.46 -15.66
C TYR A 23 -25.21 -4.95 -16.79
N GLY A 24 -24.86 -3.88 -17.51
CA GLY A 24 -25.72 -3.26 -18.54
C GLY A 24 -25.72 -3.95 -19.91
N GLY A 25 -25.15 -5.14 -20.02
CA GLY A 25 -24.92 -5.84 -21.28
C GLY A 25 -25.94 -6.91 -21.63
N ILE A 26 -27.23 -6.75 -21.34
CA ILE A 26 -28.27 -7.65 -21.89
C ILE A 26 -29.53 -6.83 -22.21
N ASN A 27 -29.70 -6.43 -23.47
CA ASN A 27 -30.98 -6.63 -24.17
C ASN A 27 -30.92 -6.40 -25.68
N ASN A 28 -31.58 -7.32 -26.39
CA ASN A 28 -32.23 -7.24 -27.70
C ASN A 28 -31.43 -6.93 -28.97
N ASN A 29 -31.32 -7.95 -29.84
CA ASN A 29 -31.95 -7.87 -31.18
C ASN A 29 -32.17 -9.27 -31.80
N GLY A 30 -33.38 -9.49 -32.34
CA GLY A 30 -33.71 -10.58 -33.28
C GLY A 30 -32.99 -10.40 -34.63
N TYR A 31 -33.04 -11.28 -35.62
CA TYR A 31 -33.93 -12.37 -36.02
C TYR A 31 -33.09 -13.35 -36.87
N TYR A 32 -33.42 -14.65 -36.92
CA TYR A 32 -33.80 -15.36 -38.17
C TYR A 32 -34.17 -16.82 -37.89
N TYR A 33 -35.15 -17.26 -38.66
CA TYR A 33 -35.92 -18.50 -38.64
C TYR A 33 -35.11 -19.80 -38.74
N HIS A 34 -35.54 -20.85 -38.01
CA HIS A 34 -35.94 -22.10 -38.66
C HIS A 34 -36.87 -22.97 -37.80
N HIS A 35 -37.91 -23.46 -38.46
CA HIS A 35 -38.94 -24.42 -38.03
C HIS A 35 -38.44 -25.55 -37.12
N HIS A 36 -39.22 -25.90 -36.08
CA HIS A 36 -39.83 -27.23 -36.02
C HIS A 36 -41.06 -27.30 -35.09
N ARG A 37 -42.01 -28.10 -35.56
CA ARG A 37 -43.41 -28.32 -35.20
C ARG A 37 -43.68 -28.97 -33.82
N LYS A 38 -44.89 -28.68 -33.31
CA LYS A 38 -45.82 -29.51 -32.47
C LYS A 38 -45.38 -29.71 -31.00
N HIS A 39 -46.20 -29.51 -29.97
CA HIS A 39 -47.59 -29.95 -29.78
C HIS A 39 -48.36 -29.02 -28.82
N ARG A 40 -49.66 -28.89 -29.11
CA ARG A 40 -50.71 -28.14 -28.43
C ARG A 40 -51.47 -29.09 -27.48
N ARG A 41 -51.85 -28.64 -26.27
CA ARG A 41 -53.05 -29.06 -25.47
C ARG A 41 -53.20 -28.05 -24.32
N ARG A 42 -54.11 -27.06 -24.41
CA ARG A 42 -55.50 -27.00 -23.84
C ARG A 42 -55.50 -27.34 -22.33
N CYS A 43 -55.67 -26.42 -21.37
CA CYS A 43 -56.69 -25.40 -21.06
C CYS A 43 -57.96 -25.94 -20.38
N SER A 44 -58.36 -25.19 -19.34
CA SER A 44 -59.65 -25.06 -18.60
C SER A 44 -60.05 -26.12 -17.57
N TYR A 45 -60.27 -25.69 -16.31
CA TYR A 45 -61.62 -25.41 -15.78
C TYR A 45 -61.57 -24.55 -14.48
N GLU A 46 -62.44 -23.53 -14.42
CA GLU A 46 -62.92 -22.74 -13.25
C GLU A 46 -63.73 -23.68 -12.31
N SER A 47 -64.10 -23.44 -11.04
CA SER A 47 -64.50 -22.29 -10.20
C SER A 47 -64.44 -22.79 -8.73
N GLU A 48 -64.33 -21.99 -7.65
CA GLU A 48 -65.41 -21.28 -6.95
C GLU A 48 -64.80 -20.47 -5.78
N ASP A 49 -65.41 -19.32 -5.49
CA ASP A 49 -65.13 -18.41 -4.38
C ASP A 49 -65.42 -19.06 -3.01
N GLU A 50 -64.65 -18.71 -1.96
CA GLU A 50 -65.21 -18.27 -0.66
C GLU A 50 -64.15 -17.99 0.44
N TYR A 51 -64.34 -16.82 1.05
CA TYR A 51 -63.99 -16.35 2.40
C TYR A 51 -62.54 -16.11 2.86
N GLU A 52 -62.31 -14.82 3.16
CA GLU A 52 -61.19 -14.22 3.88
C GLU A 52 -60.96 -14.86 5.25
N VAL A 53 -59.68 -15.15 5.56
CA VAL A 53 -59.16 -15.13 6.91
C VAL A 53 -57.82 -14.40 6.86
N GLU A 54 -57.79 -13.19 7.43
CA GLU A 54 -56.57 -12.47 7.77
C GLU A 54 -55.75 -13.33 8.75
N ASP A 55 -54.66 -13.92 8.28
CA ASP A 55 -53.59 -14.39 9.17
C ASP A 55 -52.38 -13.50 9.00
N GLY A 56 -52.23 -12.60 9.98
CA GLY A 56 -51.15 -11.65 10.09
C GLY A 56 -49.81 -12.35 10.22
N THR A 57 -49.19 -12.68 9.09
CA THR A 57 -47.77 -13.03 9.04
C THR A 57 -46.99 -11.79 8.63
N ILE A 58 -46.65 -10.94 9.60
CA ILE A 58 -45.53 -10.02 9.43
C ILE A 58 -44.30 -10.91 9.23
N GLN A 59 -43.90 -11.12 7.97
CA GLN A 59 -42.57 -11.61 7.66
C GLN A 59 -41.59 -10.57 8.19
N LEU A 60 -41.09 -10.81 9.39
CA LEU A 60 -39.83 -10.24 9.86
C LEU A 60 -38.78 -10.67 8.83
N MET A 61 -38.55 -9.81 7.82
CA MET A 61 -37.30 -9.82 7.09
C MET A 61 -36.23 -9.66 8.16
N GLN A 62 -35.52 -10.76 8.45
CA GLN A 62 -34.20 -10.68 9.01
C GLN A 62 -33.40 -9.86 8.00
N MET A 63 -33.32 -8.54 8.23
CA MET A 63 -32.21 -7.76 7.73
C MET A 63 -30.99 -8.41 8.39
N GLY A 64 -30.38 -9.35 7.69
CA GLY A 64 -29.08 -9.84 8.06
C GLY A 64 -28.20 -8.61 8.09
N ALA A 65 -27.88 -8.12 9.29
CA ALA A 65 -26.78 -7.18 9.44
C ALA A 65 -25.58 -7.91 8.82
N GLU A 66 -25.19 -7.51 7.61
CA GLU A 66 -24.03 -8.09 6.96
C GLU A 66 -22.88 -7.97 7.96
N ARG A 67 -22.36 -9.10 8.43
CA ARG A 67 -21.30 -9.08 9.44
C ARG A 67 -20.16 -8.27 8.84
N SER A 68 -19.57 -7.38 9.63
CA SER A 68 -18.35 -6.69 9.20
C SER A 68 -17.29 -7.74 8.84
N LYS A 69 -16.69 -7.62 7.66
CA LYS A 69 -15.65 -8.55 7.22
C LYS A 69 -14.33 -8.20 7.90
N ASN A 70 -13.57 -9.21 8.29
CA ASN A 70 -12.29 -9.01 8.95
C ASN A 70 -11.15 -9.04 7.92
N VAL A 71 -10.30 -8.02 7.93
CA VAL A 71 -9.09 -7.93 7.10
C VAL A 71 -7.88 -7.96 8.01
N LEU A 72 -6.98 -8.91 7.78
CA LEU A 72 -5.72 -9.03 8.51
C LEU A 72 -4.55 -8.65 7.59
N ILE A 73 -3.87 -7.56 7.90
CA ILE A 73 -2.69 -7.09 7.18
C ILE A 73 -1.44 -7.57 7.92
N LEU A 74 -0.64 -8.41 7.24
CA LEU A 74 0.61 -8.98 7.73
C LEU A 74 1.79 -8.10 7.31
N MET A 75 2.51 -7.58 8.29
CA MET A 75 3.66 -6.71 8.10
C MET A 75 4.81 -7.10 9.03
N SER A 76 5.97 -6.49 8.86
CA SER A 76 7.01 -6.51 9.89
C SER A 76 7.67 -5.14 9.98
N ASP A 77 8.15 -4.77 11.17
CA ASP A 77 8.80 -3.47 11.45
C ASP A 77 10.22 -3.32 10.86
N THR A 78 10.61 -4.21 9.95
CA THR A 78 11.89 -4.19 9.22
C THR A 78 11.99 -2.93 8.32
N GLY A 79 12.58 -1.85 8.83
CA GLY A 79 12.91 -0.65 8.05
C GLY A 79 11.75 0.31 7.75
N GLY A 80 10.57 0.10 8.33
CA GLY A 80 9.44 1.04 8.38
C GLY A 80 8.60 1.21 7.10
N GLY A 81 9.12 0.86 5.92
CA GLY A 81 8.39 1.01 4.65
C GLY A 81 7.15 0.13 4.52
N HIS A 82 7.22 -1.11 5.02
CA HIS A 82 6.10 -2.05 5.02
C HIS A 82 4.95 -1.57 5.92
N ARG A 83 5.27 -0.98 7.08
CA ARG A 83 4.27 -0.37 7.98
C ARG A 83 3.52 0.75 7.27
N ALA A 84 4.22 1.65 6.57
CA ALA A 84 3.58 2.75 5.86
C ALA A 84 2.57 2.25 4.80
N SER A 85 2.89 1.17 4.09
CA SER A 85 1.98 0.54 3.13
C SER A 85 0.76 -0.11 3.79
N ALA A 86 0.96 -0.84 4.89
CA ALA A 86 -0.15 -1.43 5.66
C ALA A 86 -1.12 -0.35 6.18
N GLU A 87 -0.57 0.73 6.73
CA GLU A 87 -1.34 1.84 7.27
C GLU A 87 -2.08 2.62 6.17
N ALA A 88 -1.46 2.79 5.00
CA ALA A 88 -2.11 3.37 3.82
C ALA A 88 -3.32 2.55 3.36
N ILE A 89 -3.18 1.22 3.32
CA ILE A 89 -4.28 0.31 2.96
C ILE A 89 -5.39 0.38 4.01
N ARG A 90 -5.05 0.34 5.32
CA ARG A 90 -6.03 0.46 6.40
C ARG A 90 -6.86 1.74 6.27
N GLU A 91 -6.19 2.85 6.03
CA GLU A 91 -6.86 4.14 5.88
C GLU A 91 -7.73 4.21 4.62
N ALA A 92 -7.27 3.62 3.51
CA ALA A 92 -8.08 3.50 2.30
C ALA A 92 -9.36 2.69 2.54
N PHE A 93 -9.28 1.55 3.24
CA PHE A 93 -10.47 0.78 3.60
C PHE A 93 -11.47 1.60 4.43
N ARG A 94 -10.97 2.32 5.44
CA ARG A 94 -11.81 3.15 6.31
C ARG A 94 -12.53 4.25 5.53
N ILE A 95 -11.85 4.88 4.58
CA ILE A 95 -12.42 5.97 3.76
C ILE A 95 -13.45 5.44 2.76
N GLU A 96 -13.17 4.33 2.10
CA GLU A 96 -14.02 3.82 1.00
C GLU A 96 -15.22 3.01 1.52
N PHE A 97 -15.06 2.29 2.63
CA PHE A 97 -16.06 1.31 3.09
C PHE A 97 -16.56 1.55 4.52
N GLY A 98 -16.03 2.56 5.23
CA GLY A 98 -16.42 2.84 6.61
C GLY A 98 -16.24 1.62 7.53
N ASP A 99 -17.32 1.22 8.19
CA ASP A 99 -17.32 0.12 9.17
C ASP A 99 -17.65 -1.27 8.58
N GLU A 100 -17.80 -1.39 7.24
CA GLU A 100 -18.04 -2.68 6.57
C GLU A 100 -16.85 -3.64 6.78
N TYR A 101 -15.64 -3.11 6.90
CA TYR A 101 -14.42 -3.89 7.10
C TYR A 101 -13.71 -3.51 8.40
N ARG A 102 -13.45 -4.51 9.25
CA ARG A 102 -12.58 -4.38 10.43
C ARG A 102 -11.16 -4.74 10.06
N ILE A 103 -10.25 -3.78 10.13
CA ILE A 103 -8.87 -3.94 9.69
C ILE A 103 -7.92 -4.12 10.88
N TYR A 104 -7.14 -5.19 10.86
CA TYR A 104 -6.11 -5.52 11.84
C TYR A 104 -4.75 -5.47 11.17
N VAL A 105 -3.80 -4.70 11.70
CA VAL A 105 -2.41 -4.64 11.21
C VAL A 105 -1.50 -5.30 12.23
N LYS A 106 -0.79 -6.36 11.84
CA LYS A 106 -0.09 -7.24 12.77
C LYS A 106 1.32 -7.61 12.31
N ASP A 107 2.26 -7.60 13.25
CA ASP A 107 3.59 -8.19 13.07
C ASP A 107 3.58 -9.62 13.62
N VAL A 108 3.26 -10.57 12.75
CA VAL A 108 3.07 -11.97 13.17
C VAL A 108 4.36 -12.58 13.71
N TRP A 109 5.53 -12.18 13.20
CA TRP A 109 6.80 -12.68 13.69
C TRP A 109 7.03 -12.22 15.13
N LYS A 110 6.85 -10.93 15.38
CA LYS A 110 7.05 -10.34 16.70
C LYS A 110 6.04 -10.84 17.74
N GLU A 111 4.77 -10.96 17.36
CA GLU A 111 3.68 -11.25 18.28
C GLU A 111 3.51 -12.75 18.58
N TYR A 112 3.84 -13.63 17.63
CA TYR A 112 3.49 -15.05 17.72
C TYR A 112 4.66 -16.02 17.51
N THR A 113 5.90 -15.57 17.32
CA THR A 113 7.04 -16.50 17.21
C THR A 113 8.05 -16.36 18.34
N GLY A 114 8.87 -17.39 18.53
CA GLY A 114 9.98 -17.39 19.47
C GLY A 114 11.25 -16.79 18.87
N TRP A 115 12.29 -16.69 19.71
CA TRP A 115 13.63 -16.35 19.22
C TRP A 115 14.11 -17.42 18.23
N PRO A 116 14.71 -17.05 17.08
CA PRO A 116 15.17 -15.69 16.71
C PRO A 116 14.19 -14.87 15.84
N LEU A 117 13.03 -15.41 15.45
CA LEU A 117 12.12 -14.74 14.49
C LEU A 117 11.36 -13.54 15.09
N ASN A 118 11.18 -13.50 16.41
CA ASN A 118 10.55 -12.34 17.06
C ASN A 118 11.43 -11.08 17.13
N ASP A 119 12.74 -11.20 16.86
CA ASP A 119 13.70 -10.08 16.89
C ASP A 119 14.25 -9.75 15.47
N MET A 120 13.42 -9.99 14.45
CA MET A 120 13.77 -9.73 13.05
C MET A 120 14.09 -8.27 12.78
N GLU A 121 13.49 -7.33 13.53
CA GLU A 121 13.79 -5.89 13.41
C GLU A 121 15.24 -5.58 13.81
N ARG A 122 15.71 -6.09 14.96
CA ARG A 122 17.08 -5.88 15.44
C ARG A 122 18.09 -6.61 14.56
N SER A 123 17.77 -7.84 14.16
CA SER A 123 18.58 -8.64 13.24
C SER A 123 18.73 -7.93 11.89
N TYR A 124 17.65 -7.37 11.34
CA TYR A 124 17.67 -6.55 10.13
C TYR A 124 18.53 -5.29 10.31
N LYS A 125 18.33 -4.52 11.38
CA LYS A 125 19.14 -3.33 11.70
C LYS A 125 20.64 -3.66 11.81
N PHE A 126 20.98 -4.82 12.37
CA PHE A 126 22.36 -5.31 12.44
C PHE A 126 22.88 -5.71 11.04
N MET A 127 22.13 -6.50 10.28
CA MET A 127 22.55 -6.96 8.95
C MET A 127 22.69 -5.81 7.94
N VAL A 128 21.81 -4.81 7.97
CA VAL A 128 21.91 -3.63 7.10
C VAL A 128 23.16 -2.78 7.42
N LYS A 129 23.61 -2.77 8.69
CA LYS A 129 24.91 -2.18 9.06
C LYS A 129 26.10 -2.99 8.54
N HIS A 130 25.91 -4.27 8.21
CA HIS A 130 26.91 -5.18 7.67
C HIS A 130 26.56 -5.63 6.24
N VAL A 131 26.67 -4.69 5.28
CA VAL A 131 26.27 -4.82 3.87
C VAL A 131 26.64 -6.15 3.20
N GLN A 132 27.82 -6.71 3.49
CA GLN A 132 28.26 -7.98 2.89
C GLN A 132 27.48 -9.19 3.42
N LEU A 133 27.15 -9.21 4.72
CA LEU A 133 26.32 -10.26 5.31
C LEU A 133 24.90 -10.23 4.74
N TRP A 134 24.34 -9.04 4.56
CA TRP A 134 23.01 -8.87 3.96
C TRP A 134 22.97 -9.29 2.49
N LYS A 135 23.98 -8.90 1.67
CA LYS A 135 24.08 -9.36 0.28
C LYS A 135 24.15 -10.89 0.18
N VAL A 136 24.97 -11.52 1.01
CA VAL A 136 25.09 -12.99 1.03
C VAL A 136 23.78 -13.63 1.46
N ALA A 137 23.11 -13.14 2.51
CA ALA A 137 21.83 -13.66 2.96
C ALA A 137 20.74 -13.52 1.86
N PHE A 138 20.65 -12.36 1.22
CA PHE A 138 19.69 -12.08 0.17
C PHE A 138 19.89 -12.99 -1.06
N HIS A 139 21.13 -13.10 -1.56
CA HIS A 139 21.40 -13.92 -2.75
C HIS A 139 21.39 -15.42 -2.46
N SER A 140 21.81 -15.86 -1.27
CA SER A 140 21.81 -17.29 -0.91
C SER A 140 20.41 -17.84 -0.67
N THR A 141 19.46 -17.01 -0.21
CA THR A 141 18.06 -17.41 0.00
C THR A 141 17.17 -17.17 -1.22
N SER A 142 17.66 -16.43 -2.22
CA SER A 142 16.93 -16.11 -3.45
C SER A 142 16.45 -17.34 -4.26
N PRO A 143 17.24 -18.42 -4.45
CA PRO A 143 16.80 -19.56 -5.25
C PRO A 143 15.53 -20.22 -4.69
N ARG A 144 14.53 -20.44 -5.55
CA ARG A 144 13.20 -20.95 -5.18
C ARG A 144 13.20 -22.22 -4.35
N TRP A 145 14.03 -23.18 -4.74
CA TRP A 145 14.14 -24.46 -4.06
C TRP A 145 14.76 -24.33 -2.67
N ILE A 146 15.61 -23.32 -2.43
CA ILE A 146 16.20 -23.05 -1.11
C ILE A 146 15.14 -22.45 -0.19
N HIS A 147 14.54 -21.30 -0.57
CA HIS A 147 13.58 -20.66 0.33
C HIS A 147 12.28 -21.41 0.51
N SER A 148 11.77 -22.08 -0.53
CA SER A 148 10.56 -22.89 -0.40
C SER A 148 10.75 -24.00 0.64
N SER A 149 11.93 -24.62 0.67
CA SER A 149 12.22 -25.76 1.56
C SER A 149 12.41 -25.31 3.02
N TYR A 150 13.28 -24.34 3.28
CA TYR A 150 13.52 -23.92 4.67
C TYR A 150 12.32 -23.15 5.25
N LEU A 151 11.62 -22.32 4.45
CA LEU A 151 10.42 -21.63 4.93
C LEU A 151 9.26 -22.59 5.19
N ALA A 152 9.15 -23.70 4.44
CA ALA A 152 8.18 -24.74 4.75
C ALA A 152 8.53 -25.48 6.06
N ALA A 153 9.81 -25.73 6.34
CA ALA A 153 10.24 -26.30 7.61
C ALA A 153 9.92 -25.35 8.79
N ILE A 154 10.24 -24.06 8.65
CA ILE A 154 9.88 -23.02 9.64
C ILE A 154 8.35 -22.94 9.79
N ALA A 155 7.59 -22.96 8.68
CA ALA A 155 6.13 -22.97 8.71
C ALA A 155 5.59 -24.13 9.52
N SER A 156 6.21 -25.30 9.39
CA SER A 156 5.78 -26.53 10.05
C SER A 156 6.09 -26.49 11.54
N TYR A 157 7.23 -25.89 11.90
CA TYR A 157 7.65 -25.71 13.29
C TYR A 157 6.75 -24.70 14.04
N TYR A 158 6.46 -23.55 13.42
CA TYR A 158 5.61 -22.49 14.00
C TYR A 158 4.13 -22.58 13.58
N ALA A 159 3.69 -23.74 13.09
CA ALA A 159 2.38 -23.87 12.46
C ALA A 159 1.24 -23.51 13.42
N LYS A 160 1.35 -23.94 14.69
CA LYS A 160 0.31 -23.74 15.71
C LYS A 160 0.23 -22.30 16.15
N GLU A 161 1.37 -21.64 16.29
CA GLU A 161 1.47 -20.27 16.76
C GLU A 161 1.02 -19.29 15.67
N VAL A 162 1.44 -19.51 14.42
CA VAL A 162 0.97 -18.73 13.28
C VAL A 162 -0.51 -19.00 13.04
N GLU A 163 -0.98 -20.24 13.17
CA GLU A 163 -2.41 -20.54 13.12
C GLU A 163 -3.18 -19.78 14.20
N ALA A 164 -2.74 -19.83 15.45
CA ALA A 164 -3.38 -19.10 16.54
C ALA A 164 -3.46 -17.60 16.23
N GLY A 165 -2.36 -17.00 15.78
CA GLY A 165 -2.31 -15.59 15.41
C GLY A 165 -3.19 -15.23 14.21
N LEU A 166 -3.29 -16.11 13.19
CA LEU A 166 -4.19 -15.89 12.06
C LEU A 166 -5.65 -16.05 12.47
N MET A 167 -5.98 -17.07 13.28
CA MET A 167 -7.35 -17.43 13.61
C MET A 167 -7.96 -16.60 14.73
N GLU A 168 -7.15 -15.94 15.55
CA GLU A 168 -7.60 -14.96 16.55
C GLU A 168 -8.52 -13.90 15.92
N TYR A 169 -8.17 -13.42 14.72
CA TYR A 169 -8.90 -12.36 14.02
C TYR A 169 -9.99 -12.89 13.06
N LYS A 170 -10.10 -14.21 12.88
CA LYS A 170 -11.03 -14.85 11.92
C LYS A 170 -11.12 -14.11 10.56
N PRO A 171 -10.00 -13.90 9.86
CA PRO A 171 -9.95 -13.04 8.69
C PRO A 171 -10.75 -13.62 7.52
N ASP A 172 -11.51 -12.76 6.84
CA ASP A 172 -12.08 -13.02 5.51
C ASP A 172 -11.04 -12.72 4.42
N ILE A 173 -10.18 -11.74 4.67
CA ILE A 173 -9.10 -11.30 3.78
C ILE A 173 -7.79 -11.22 4.56
N ILE A 174 -6.71 -11.75 3.99
CA ILE A 174 -5.34 -11.56 4.46
C ILE A 174 -4.56 -10.78 3.40
N ILE A 175 -3.90 -9.71 3.82
CA ILE A 175 -3.07 -8.86 2.96
C ILE A 175 -1.62 -8.95 3.45
N SER A 176 -0.72 -9.50 2.63
CA SER A 176 0.71 -9.49 2.93
C SER A 176 1.38 -8.27 2.30
N VAL A 177 2.06 -7.45 3.12
CA VAL A 177 2.90 -6.32 2.67
C VAL A 177 4.39 -6.54 2.95
N HIS A 178 4.82 -7.79 3.15
CA HIS A 178 6.21 -8.13 3.49
C HIS A 178 6.67 -9.40 2.75
N PRO A 179 7.94 -9.50 2.29
CA PRO A 179 8.43 -10.62 1.47
C PRO A 179 8.49 -11.98 2.19
N LEU A 180 8.44 -12.00 3.52
CA LEU A 180 8.45 -13.24 4.31
C LEU A 180 7.06 -13.68 4.78
N MET A 181 6.00 -12.98 4.39
CA MET A 181 4.64 -13.21 4.88
C MET A 181 3.77 -14.01 3.90
N GLN A 182 4.35 -14.68 2.91
CA GLN A 182 3.64 -15.47 1.90
C GLN A 182 3.65 -16.96 2.28
N HIS A 183 4.84 -17.57 2.28
CA HIS A 183 5.03 -19.02 2.33
C HIS A 183 4.42 -19.65 3.59
N ILE A 184 4.67 -19.05 4.75
CA ILE A 184 4.26 -19.60 6.05
C ILE A 184 2.74 -19.47 6.25
N PRO A 185 2.12 -18.28 6.15
CA PRO A 185 0.67 -18.14 6.22
C PRO A 185 -0.10 -19.00 5.20
N LEU A 186 0.37 -19.07 3.95
CA LEU A 186 -0.27 -19.88 2.91
C LEU A 186 -0.18 -21.39 3.19
N SER A 187 0.91 -21.84 3.82
CA SER A 187 1.05 -23.25 4.24
C SER A 187 0.05 -23.59 5.34
N VAL A 188 -0.10 -22.71 6.34
CA VAL A 188 -1.09 -22.86 7.42
C VAL A 188 -2.52 -22.88 6.88
N LEU A 189 -2.88 -21.95 5.99
CA LEU A 189 -4.19 -21.92 5.34
C LEU A 189 -4.49 -23.20 4.56
N LYS A 190 -3.48 -23.77 3.89
CA LYS A 190 -3.59 -25.04 3.16
C LYS A 190 -3.85 -26.20 4.13
N TRP A 191 -3.04 -26.34 5.18
CA TRP A 191 -3.18 -27.43 6.15
C TRP A 191 -4.53 -27.41 6.88
N LYS A 192 -5.08 -26.22 7.11
CA LYS A 192 -6.40 -26.05 7.74
C LYS A 192 -7.56 -26.06 6.76
N SER A 193 -7.31 -26.30 5.47
CA SER A 193 -8.32 -26.28 4.41
C SER A 193 -9.10 -24.96 4.34
N LEU A 194 -8.48 -23.84 4.73
CA LEU A 194 -9.05 -22.50 4.74
C LEU A 194 -8.79 -21.72 3.45
N GLN A 195 -7.95 -22.24 2.56
CA GLN A 195 -7.59 -21.63 1.26
C GLN A 195 -8.78 -21.28 0.35
N LYS A 196 -9.96 -21.90 0.54
CA LYS A 196 -11.19 -21.57 -0.21
C LYS A 196 -12.08 -20.54 0.49
N LYS A 197 -11.84 -20.28 1.79
CA LYS A 197 -12.66 -19.40 2.64
C LYS A 197 -12.02 -18.04 2.85
N VAL A 198 -10.69 -17.99 2.88
CA VAL A 198 -9.92 -16.77 3.15
C VAL A 198 -9.26 -16.31 1.86
N ILE A 199 -9.50 -15.06 1.47
CA ILE A 199 -8.81 -14.45 0.33
C ILE A 199 -7.42 -14.01 0.79
N PHE A 200 -6.38 -14.53 0.16
CA PHE A 200 -5.00 -14.13 0.42
C PHE A 200 -4.47 -13.28 -0.72
N VAL A 201 -4.06 -12.04 -0.43
CA VAL A 201 -3.45 -11.14 -1.41
C VAL A 201 -2.08 -10.67 -0.97
N THR A 202 -1.21 -10.44 -1.94
CA THR A 202 0.11 -9.84 -1.72
C THR A 202 0.12 -8.44 -2.32
N VAL A 203 0.64 -7.46 -1.59
CA VAL A 203 0.97 -6.13 -2.11
C VAL A 203 2.48 -5.95 -2.02
N ILE A 204 3.13 -5.94 -3.19
CA ILE A 204 4.59 -5.86 -3.26
C ILE A 204 5.02 -4.42 -2.99
N THR A 205 5.97 -4.27 -2.06
CA THR A 205 6.50 -2.95 -1.68
C THR A 205 7.89 -2.65 -2.25
N ASP A 206 8.47 -3.59 -3.00
CA ASP A 206 9.75 -3.41 -3.70
C ASP A 206 9.45 -2.88 -5.12
N LEU A 207 10.07 -1.76 -5.51
CA LEU A 207 9.71 -1.07 -6.77
C LEU A 207 10.18 -1.79 -8.03
N ASN A 208 11.30 -2.51 -7.96
CA ASN A 208 11.88 -3.18 -9.11
C ASN A 208 12.48 -4.56 -8.76
N THR A 209 13.67 -4.62 -8.15
CA THR A 209 14.35 -5.88 -7.84
C THR A 209 13.71 -6.54 -6.62
N CYS A 210 12.72 -7.39 -6.87
CA CYS A 210 11.99 -8.10 -5.83
C CYS A 210 12.73 -9.36 -5.41
N HIS A 211 12.73 -9.64 -4.10
CA HIS A 211 13.08 -10.98 -3.62
C HIS A 211 12.02 -12.00 -4.09
N PRO A 212 12.39 -13.20 -4.58
CA PRO A 212 11.42 -14.16 -5.10
C PRO A 212 10.35 -14.62 -4.10
N THR A 213 10.59 -14.44 -2.80
CA THR A 213 9.63 -14.83 -1.75
C THR A 213 8.34 -14.01 -1.75
N TRP A 214 8.30 -12.87 -2.44
CA TRP A 214 7.07 -12.13 -2.72
C TRP A 214 6.07 -12.93 -3.57
N PHE A 215 6.56 -13.82 -4.42
CA PHE A 215 5.78 -14.52 -5.42
C PHE A 215 5.43 -15.93 -4.92
N HIS A 216 4.14 -16.23 -4.82
CA HIS A 216 3.67 -17.55 -4.43
C HIS A 216 2.42 -17.95 -5.23
N PRO A 217 2.39 -19.09 -5.94
CA PRO A 217 1.28 -19.46 -6.84
C PRO A 217 -0.09 -19.63 -6.17
N ARG A 218 -0.14 -19.81 -4.84
CA ARG A 218 -1.40 -19.97 -4.07
C ARG A 218 -2.08 -18.66 -3.65
N VAL A 219 -1.54 -17.50 -4.00
CA VAL A 219 -2.21 -16.23 -3.70
C VAL A 219 -3.44 -16.05 -4.59
N ASN A 220 -4.48 -15.39 -4.10
CA ASN A 220 -5.63 -15.03 -4.92
C ASN A 220 -5.27 -13.87 -5.86
N ARG A 221 -4.53 -12.87 -5.36
CA ARG A 221 -4.03 -11.73 -6.12
C ARG A 221 -2.66 -11.27 -5.64
N CYS A 222 -1.89 -10.69 -6.56
CA CYS A 222 -0.60 -10.06 -6.35
C CYS A 222 -0.62 -8.67 -6.99
N TYR A 223 -0.61 -7.63 -6.16
CA TYR A 223 -0.57 -6.25 -6.57
C TYR A 223 0.88 -5.79 -6.70
N CYS A 224 1.25 -5.41 -7.93
CA CYS A 224 2.60 -5.00 -8.30
C CYS A 224 2.69 -3.47 -8.41
N PRO A 225 3.81 -2.87 -7.97
CA PRO A 225 4.02 -1.44 -8.07
C PRO A 225 4.40 -0.97 -9.48
N SER A 226 4.85 -1.88 -10.35
CA SER A 226 5.31 -1.57 -11.70
C SER A 226 5.06 -2.73 -12.67
N LYS A 227 5.19 -2.45 -13.97
CA LYS A 227 5.06 -3.48 -15.02
C LYS A 227 6.25 -4.44 -15.00
N GLU A 228 7.41 -3.96 -14.58
CA GLU A 228 8.64 -4.73 -14.43
C GLU A 228 8.47 -5.80 -13.35
N VAL A 229 7.89 -5.44 -12.21
CA VAL A 229 7.56 -6.40 -11.14
C VAL A 229 6.48 -7.38 -11.59
N ALA A 230 5.48 -6.95 -12.36
CA ALA A 230 4.49 -7.86 -12.92
C ALA A 230 5.09 -8.90 -13.89
N LYS A 231 6.02 -8.48 -14.76
CA LYS A 231 6.79 -9.42 -15.62
C LYS A 231 7.57 -10.41 -14.77
N ARG A 232 8.18 -9.94 -13.68
CA ARG A 232 8.88 -10.81 -12.74
C ARG A 232 7.93 -11.81 -12.08
N ALA A 233 6.75 -11.38 -11.65
CA ALA A 233 5.73 -12.25 -11.06
C ALA A 233 5.29 -13.37 -12.01
N LEU A 234 5.08 -13.06 -13.30
CA LEU A 234 4.79 -14.05 -14.34
C LEU A 234 5.93 -15.06 -14.50
N TYR A 235 7.17 -14.56 -14.61
CA TYR A 235 8.37 -15.41 -14.68
C TYR A 235 8.48 -16.33 -13.45
N ASP A 236 8.09 -15.81 -12.28
CA ASP A 236 8.08 -16.51 -11.00
C ASP A 236 6.79 -17.33 -10.76
N GLY A 237 6.06 -17.67 -11.82
CA GLY A 237 5.03 -18.72 -11.82
C GLY A 237 3.66 -18.29 -11.30
N LEU A 238 3.37 -16.97 -11.25
CA LEU A 238 1.99 -16.49 -11.09
C LEU A 238 1.29 -16.45 -12.45
N GLU A 239 -0.01 -16.68 -12.45
CA GLU A 239 -0.86 -16.50 -13.61
C GLU A 239 -1.20 -15.01 -13.83
N GLU A 240 -1.48 -14.63 -15.07
CA GLU A 240 -1.92 -13.27 -15.41
C GLU A 240 -3.19 -12.87 -14.63
N SER A 241 -4.10 -13.83 -14.40
CA SER A 241 -5.32 -13.67 -13.60
C SER A 241 -5.05 -13.25 -12.14
N GLN A 242 -3.87 -13.57 -11.62
CA GLN A 242 -3.46 -13.25 -10.26
C GLN A 242 -2.81 -11.87 -10.16
N ILE A 243 -2.32 -11.29 -11.26
CA ILE A 243 -1.46 -10.11 -11.22
C ILE A 243 -2.25 -8.85 -11.54
N GLN A 244 -2.04 -7.78 -10.77
CA GLN A 244 -2.60 -6.45 -11.02
C GLN A 244 -1.53 -5.39 -10.83
N VAL A 245 -1.52 -4.35 -11.66
CA VAL A 245 -0.53 -3.25 -11.58
C VAL A 245 -1.25 -1.95 -11.24
N PHE A 246 -1.22 -1.58 -9.96
CA PHE A 246 -1.85 -0.35 -9.45
C PHE A 246 -0.87 0.66 -8.86
N GLY A 247 0.41 0.29 -8.75
CA GLY A 247 1.40 1.12 -8.07
C GLY A 247 1.57 0.75 -6.60
N LEU A 248 2.49 1.44 -5.93
CA LEU A 248 2.71 1.29 -4.50
C LEU A 248 1.59 1.99 -3.72
N PRO A 249 0.99 1.35 -2.68
CA PRO A 249 -0.03 2.02 -1.88
C PRO A 249 0.56 3.21 -1.11
N ILE A 250 -0.01 4.39 -1.34
CA ILE A 250 0.32 5.63 -0.63
C ILE A 250 -0.88 6.08 0.20
N ARG A 251 -0.61 6.75 1.33
CA ARG A 251 -1.64 7.26 2.23
C ARG A 251 -2.64 8.14 1.47
N PRO A 252 -3.96 7.92 1.61
CA PRO A 252 -4.97 8.72 0.91
C PRO A 252 -4.86 10.23 1.18
N SER A 253 -4.53 10.62 2.42
CA SER A 253 -4.29 12.03 2.79
C SER A 253 -3.16 12.65 1.96
N PHE A 254 -2.09 11.90 1.70
CA PHE A 254 -0.97 12.36 0.87
C PHE A 254 -1.39 12.44 -0.60
N ALA A 255 -2.04 11.40 -1.13
CA ALA A 255 -2.40 11.33 -2.54
C ALA A 255 -3.49 12.33 -2.95
N ARG A 256 -4.43 12.65 -2.06
CA ARG A 256 -5.58 13.54 -2.32
C ARG A 256 -5.33 15.00 -1.93
N ALA A 257 -4.18 15.31 -1.32
CA ALA A 257 -3.89 16.66 -0.87
C ALA A 257 -3.68 17.62 -2.05
N VAL A 258 -4.60 18.57 -2.18
CA VAL A 258 -4.53 19.74 -3.07
C VAL A 258 -3.72 20.82 -2.37
N LEU A 259 -2.57 21.17 -2.95
CA LEU A 259 -1.59 22.04 -2.31
C LEU A 259 -1.15 23.13 -3.27
N SER A 260 -0.94 24.33 -2.73
CA SER A 260 -0.32 25.47 -3.41
C SER A 260 1.08 25.62 -2.85
N LYS A 261 2.10 25.63 -3.73
CA LYS A 261 3.51 25.73 -3.32
C LYS A 261 3.76 27.03 -2.54
N ASP A 262 3.19 28.13 -3.01
CA ASP A 262 3.38 29.46 -2.40
C ASP A 262 2.74 29.52 -1.01
N ASP A 263 1.53 28.98 -0.86
CA ASP A 263 0.85 28.91 0.44
C ASP A 263 1.60 28.02 1.42
N LEU A 264 2.15 26.90 0.95
CA LEU A 264 2.96 26.01 1.76
C LEU A 264 4.28 26.64 2.19
N ARG A 265 4.96 27.38 1.29
CA ARG A 265 6.19 28.10 1.65
C ARG A 265 5.90 29.14 2.73
N LYS A 266 4.78 29.84 2.64
CA LYS A 266 4.33 30.76 3.68
C LYS A 266 3.99 30.03 4.99
N GLU A 267 3.23 28.95 4.94
CA GLU A 267 2.83 28.15 6.12
C GLU A 267 4.06 27.57 6.84
N LEU A 268 5.03 27.07 6.09
CA LEU A 268 6.23 26.43 6.61
C LEU A 268 7.36 27.42 6.90
N GLU A 269 7.12 28.72 6.72
CA GLU A 269 8.08 29.83 6.85
C GLU A 269 9.39 29.52 6.09
N LEU A 270 9.22 29.23 4.80
CA LEU A 270 10.27 29.10 3.81
C LEU A 270 10.37 30.38 3.01
N ASP A 271 11.53 30.59 2.38
CA ASP A 271 11.68 31.71 1.45
C ASP A 271 10.76 31.51 0.23
N PRO A 272 9.98 32.53 -0.19
CA PRO A 272 9.00 32.37 -1.26
C PRO A 272 9.67 32.19 -2.64
N ASP A 273 10.83 32.79 -2.86
CA ASP A 273 11.44 32.94 -4.18
C ASP A 273 12.58 31.94 -4.42
N LEU A 274 13.26 31.51 -3.35
CA LEU A 274 14.37 30.56 -3.47
C LEU A 274 13.90 29.13 -3.81
N PRO A 275 14.57 28.43 -4.74
CA PRO A 275 14.32 27.02 -4.97
C PRO A 275 14.69 26.21 -3.73
N ALA A 276 13.89 25.21 -3.40
CA ALA A 276 13.96 24.44 -2.17
C ALA A 276 14.33 22.98 -2.42
N VAL A 277 15.39 22.52 -1.77
CA VAL A 277 15.85 21.12 -1.79
C VAL A 277 15.38 20.41 -0.53
N LEU A 278 14.66 19.30 -0.67
CA LEU A 278 14.34 18.42 0.46
C LEU A 278 15.42 17.34 0.62
N LEU A 279 16.10 17.30 1.76
CA LEU A 279 17.08 16.26 2.08
C LEU A 279 16.56 15.36 3.21
N MET A 280 16.49 14.04 2.97
CA MET A 280 16.03 13.09 3.99
C MET A 280 16.64 11.70 3.90
N GLY A 281 16.94 11.11 5.07
CA GLY A 281 17.48 9.75 5.23
C GLY A 281 16.45 8.64 5.48
N GLY A 282 15.18 8.89 5.13
CA GLY A 282 14.04 8.06 5.53
C GLY A 282 13.68 8.21 7.02
N GLY A 283 12.76 7.38 7.51
CA GLY A 283 12.19 7.51 8.87
C GLY A 283 13.20 7.41 10.03
N GLU A 284 14.36 6.79 9.79
CA GLU A 284 15.44 6.65 10.78
C GLU A 284 16.59 7.66 10.58
N GLY A 285 16.53 8.54 9.56
CA GLY A 285 17.61 9.50 9.29
C GLY A 285 18.95 8.84 8.96
N MET A 286 18.92 7.78 8.15
CA MET A 286 20.09 6.98 7.77
C MET A 286 20.82 7.58 6.56
N GLY A 287 22.07 7.17 6.37
CA GLY A 287 22.91 7.64 5.26
C GLY A 287 23.69 8.92 5.58
N PRO A 288 24.44 9.45 4.61
CA PRO A 288 25.38 10.55 4.83
C PRO A 288 24.69 11.94 4.91
N VAL A 289 23.52 12.05 5.54
CA VAL A 289 22.67 13.26 5.57
C VAL A 289 23.46 14.50 5.98
N LYS A 290 24.22 14.44 7.08
CA LYS A 290 25.04 15.58 7.53
C LYS A 290 26.06 16.02 6.47
N LYS A 291 26.78 15.07 5.88
CA LYS A 291 27.79 15.37 4.86
C LYS A 291 27.15 16.03 3.64
N THR A 292 26.02 15.49 3.17
CA THR A 292 25.27 16.05 2.05
C THR A 292 24.73 17.44 2.37
N ALA A 293 24.19 17.65 3.57
CA ALA A 293 23.71 18.96 4.01
C ALA A 293 24.80 20.02 3.99
N MET A 294 26.00 19.71 4.51
CA MET A 294 27.15 20.63 4.49
C MET A 294 27.54 21.04 3.06
N VAL A 295 27.59 20.07 2.14
CA VAL A 295 27.93 20.34 0.72
C VAL A 295 26.87 21.21 0.07
N LEU A 296 25.59 20.97 0.33
CA LEU A 296 24.49 21.80 -0.18
C LEU A 296 24.50 23.21 0.41
N GLY A 297 24.82 23.35 1.70
CA GLY A 297 24.96 24.63 2.38
C GLY A 297 25.97 25.56 1.70
N GLU A 298 27.07 24.99 1.20
CA GLU A 298 28.07 25.73 0.42
C GLU A 298 27.67 25.88 -1.06
N SER A 299 27.10 24.85 -1.68
CA SER A 299 26.78 24.84 -3.12
C SER A 299 25.58 25.71 -3.50
N LEU A 300 24.67 25.95 -2.57
CA LEU A 300 23.49 26.80 -2.77
C LEU A 300 23.73 28.26 -2.36
N TYR A 301 24.99 28.65 -2.13
CA TYR A 301 25.40 30.01 -1.85
C TYR A 301 26.27 30.54 -2.99
N ASP A 302 25.88 31.68 -3.58
CA ASP A 302 26.68 32.37 -4.58
C ASP A 302 27.70 33.26 -3.85
N ASN A 303 28.97 32.86 -3.89
CA ASN A 303 30.08 33.60 -3.26
C ASN A 303 30.40 34.91 -4.00
N ASP A 304 30.13 34.99 -5.30
CA ASP A 304 30.42 36.20 -6.09
C ASP A 304 29.37 37.29 -5.80
N GLN A 305 28.11 36.89 -5.64
CA GLN A 305 27.01 37.80 -5.30
C GLN A 305 26.75 37.94 -3.80
N GLY A 306 27.39 37.10 -2.97
CA GLY A 306 27.24 37.11 -1.52
C GLY A 306 25.80 36.83 -1.06
N LYS A 307 25.07 35.95 -1.75
CA LYS A 307 23.65 35.66 -1.45
C LYS A 307 23.27 34.19 -1.69
N PRO A 308 22.25 33.67 -0.99
CA PRO A 308 21.72 32.35 -1.29
C PRO A 308 21.08 32.31 -2.69
N ILE A 309 21.28 31.18 -3.38
CA ILE A 309 20.61 30.84 -4.66
C ILE A 309 19.64 29.66 -4.49
N GLY A 310 19.54 29.11 -3.27
CA GLY A 310 18.57 28.11 -2.89
C GLY A 310 18.44 27.99 -1.38
N GLN A 311 17.47 27.18 -0.95
CA GLN A 311 17.20 26.87 0.46
C GLN A 311 17.13 25.36 0.67
N LEU A 312 17.37 24.93 1.92
CA LEU A 312 17.48 23.51 2.25
C LEU A 312 16.52 23.13 3.39
N ILE A 313 15.71 22.11 3.17
CA ILE A 313 14.89 21.48 4.20
C ILE A 313 15.54 20.14 4.53
N ILE A 314 15.82 19.87 5.80
CA ILE A 314 16.42 18.61 6.25
C ILE A 314 15.47 17.90 7.20
N ILE A 315 14.95 16.74 6.79
CA ILE A 315 14.11 15.89 7.63
C ILE A 315 14.93 14.71 8.16
N CYS A 316 15.23 14.74 9.45
CA CYS A 316 16.09 13.76 10.13
C CYS A 316 15.33 12.52 10.61
N GLY A 317 13.99 12.49 10.48
CA GLY A 317 13.18 11.40 10.98
C GLY A 317 13.34 11.24 12.49
N ARG A 318 13.48 10.00 12.97
CA ARG A 318 13.69 9.71 14.40
C ARG A 318 15.11 9.98 14.90
N ASN A 319 16.04 10.41 14.04
CA ASN A 319 17.42 10.69 14.42
C ASN A 319 17.55 12.07 15.09
N LYS A 320 17.17 12.13 16.37
CA LYS A 320 17.21 13.37 17.17
C LYS A 320 18.63 13.94 17.29
N ALA A 321 19.64 13.10 17.44
CA ALA A 321 21.03 13.53 17.55
C ALA A 321 21.51 14.24 16.27
N LEU A 322 21.11 13.72 15.09
CA LEU A 322 21.40 14.37 13.82
C LEU A 322 20.68 15.72 13.69
N ALA A 323 19.40 15.79 14.06
CA ALA A 323 18.63 17.04 14.04
C ALA A 323 19.30 18.12 14.90
N SER A 324 19.58 17.82 16.17
CA SER A 324 20.24 18.76 17.08
C SER A 324 21.63 19.19 16.58
N THR A 325 22.39 18.27 15.97
CA THR A 325 23.71 18.59 15.40
C THR A 325 23.60 19.55 14.21
N LEU A 326 22.56 19.44 13.38
CA LEU A 326 22.38 20.28 12.19
C LEU A 326 21.76 21.63 12.54
N GLU A 327 20.89 21.67 13.56
CA GLU A 327 20.30 22.89 14.12
C GLU A 327 21.36 23.79 14.78
N SER A 328 22.41 23.20 15.36
CA SER A 328 23.49 23.96 16.00
C SER A 328 24.51 24.55 15.03
N LEU A 329 24.38 24.31 13.73
CA LEU A 329 25.32 24.83 12.72
C LEU A 329 24.85 26.18 12.20
N GLU A 330 25.81 27.05 11.92
CA GLU A 330 25.56 28.27 11.16
C GLU A 330 25.57 27.94 9.67
N TRP A 331 24.54 28.42 8.97
CA TRP A 331 24.34 28.18 7.54
C TRP A 331 24.39 29.50 6.79
N LYS A 332 25.04 29.49 5.62
CA LYS A 332 25.09 30.65 4.71
C LYS A 332 23.79 30.86 3.92
N ILE A 333 22.91 29.87 3.94
CA ILE A 333 21.63 29.83 3.24
C ILE A 333 20.50 29.59 4.24
N PRO A 334 19.24 29.86 3.88
CA PRO A 334 18.10 29.43 4.68
C PRO A 334 18.06 27.90 4.80
N VAL A 335 18.12 27.39 6.03
CA VAL A 335 18.02 25.96 6.32
C VAL A 335 16.95 25.72 7.37
N LYS A 336 16.03 24.77 7.09
CA LYS A 336 15.02 24.33 8.04
C LYS A 336 15.26 22.87 8.40
N VAL A 337 15.69 22.64 9.63
CA VAL A 337 15.93 21.28 10.16
C VAL A 337 14.70 20.81 10.92
N ARG A 338 14.26 19.58 10.64
CA ARG A 338 13.11 18.94 11.28
C ARG A 338 13.46 17.52 11.72
N GLY A 339 12.76 17.05 12.75
CA GLY A 339 12.83 15.67 13.21
C GLY A 339 11.93 14.75 12.39
N PHE A 340 11.01 14.06 13.06
CA PHE A 340 10.03 13.19 12.43
C PHE A 340 8.80 14.01 12.02
N GLU A 341 8.42 13.95 10.74
CA GLU A 341 7.31 14.71 10.17
C GLU A 341 6.18 13.78 9.71
N THR A 342 4.94 14.13 10.04
CA THR A 342 3.74 13.35 9.70
C THR A 342 3.03 13.85 8.46
N GLN A 343 3.16 15.15 8.14
CA GLN A 343 2.55 15.81 6.98
C GLN A 343 3.58 15.97 5.85
N MET A 344 4.11 14.84 5.37
CA MET A 344 5.17 14.84 4.35
C MET A 344 4.71 15.49 3.03
N GLU A 345 3.41 15.46 2.73
CA GLU A 345 2.82 16.10 1.56
C GLU A 345 3.08 17.60 1.52
N LYS A 346 3.09 18.27 2.67
CA LYS A 346 3.38 19.71 2.77
C LYS A 346 4.85 20.00 2.48
N TRP A 347 5.74 19.26 3.12
CA TRP A 347 7.19 19.43 2.94
C TRP A 347 7.62 19.14 1.51
N MET A 348 7.13 18.05 0.92
CA MET A 348 7.40 17.74 -0.49
C MET A 348 6.74 18.76 -1.43
N GLY A 349 5.52 19.21 -1.16
CA GLY A 349 4.82 20.19 -1.99
C GLY A 349 5.47 21.59 -2.01
N ALA A 350 6.21 21.94 -0.97
CA ALA A 350 6.94 23.21 -0.88
C ALA A 350 8.31 23.20 -1.58
N CYS A 351 8.80 22.02 -1.98
CA CYS A 351 10.13 21.82 -2.54
C CYS A 351 10.13 21.71 -4.07
N ASP A 352 11.31 21.78 -4.66
CA ASP A 352 11.54 21.69 -6.11
C ASP A 352 12.29 20.41 -6.50
N CYS A 353 13.02 19.79 -5.57
CA CYS A 353 13.58 18.46 -5.73
C CYS A 353 13.78 17.78 -4.37
N ILE A 354 14.07 16.48 -4.41
CA ILE A 354 14.35 15.67 -3.22
C ILE A 354 15.65 14.88 -3.37
N ILE A 355 16.45 14.89 -2.32
CA ILE A 355 17.63 14.04 -2.14
C ILE A 355 17.32 13.04 -1.03
N THR A 356 17.30 11.76 -1.37
CA THR A 356 16.92 10.73 -0.41
C THR A 356 17.54 9.38 -0.72
N LYS A 357 17.46 8.45 0.23
CA LYS A 357 17.78 7.04 -0.03
C LYS A 357 16.70 6.40 -0.91
N ALA A 358 17.02 5.28 -1.55
CA ALA A 358 16.06 4.50 -2.35
C ALA A 358 14.99 3.78 -1.49
N GLY A 359 14.18 4.53 -0.75
CA GLY A 359 13.03 4.03 -0.01
C GLY A 359 11.80 4.01 -0.91
N PRO A 360 11.09 2.87 -1.05
CA PRO A 360 10.00 2.73 -2.01
C PRO A 360 8.86 3.73 -1.76
N GLY A 361 8.45 3.90 -0.49
CA GLY A 361 7.43 4.86 -0.10
C GLY A 361 7.80 6.30 -0.45
N THR A 362 9.01 6.74 -0.12
CA THR A 362 9.49 8.09 -0.40
C THR A 362 9.61 8.35 -1.91
N ILE A 363 10.06 7.38 -2.69
CA ILE A 363 10.11 7.51 -4.16
C ILE A 363 8.70 7.69 -4.72
N ALA A 364 7.74 6.87 -4.31
CA ALA A 364 6.36 6.99 -4.77
C ALA A 364 5.70 8.31 -4.32
N GLU A 365 5.93 8.74 -3.06
CA GLU A 365 5.48 10.04 -2.55
C GLU A 365 6.06 11.20 -3.37
N ALA A 366 7.36 11.16 -3.69
CA ALA A 366 8.03 12.18 -4.49
C ALA A 366 7.52 12.24 -5.93
N LEU A 367 7.31 11.07 -6.56
CA LEU A 367 6.73 10.99 -7.92
C LEU A 367 5.31 11.55 -7.98
N ILE A 368 4.48 11.29 -6.96
CA ILE A 368 3.13 11.88 -6.85
C ILE A 368 3.22 13.41 -6.77
N ARG A 369 4.24 13.94 -6.09
CA ARG A 369 4.47 15.39 -5.97
C ARG A 369 5.23 16.01 -7.14
N GLY A 370 5.60 15.21 -8.15
CA GLY A 370 6.34 15.69 -9.32
C GLY A 370 7.76 16.16 -9.00
N LEU A 371 8.36 15.68 -7.90
CA LEU A 371 9.71 16.05 -7.50
C LEU A 371 10.77 15.21 -8.24
N PRO A 372 11.74 15.84 -8.93
CA PRO A 372 12.96 15.17 -9.33
C PRO A 372 13.69 14.58 -8.13
N ILE A 373 14.14 13.33 -8.26
CA ILE A 373 14.74 12.54 -7.17
C ILE A 373 16.23 12.34 -7.44
N VAL A 374 17.07 12.70 -6.46
CA VAL A 374 18.48 12.32 -6.42
C VAL A 374 18.65 11.26 -5.34
N LEU A 375 18.98 10.03 -5.77
CA LEU A 375 19.22 8.92 -4.85
C LEU A 375 20.64 9.01 -4.28
N ASN A 376 20.77 9.24 -2.98
CA ASN A 376 22.07 9.40 -2.31
C ASN A 376 22.57 8.14 -1.59
N ASP A 377 21.71 7.13 -1.45
CA ASP A 377 22.01 5.86 -0.81
C ASP A 377 20.93 4.83 -1.18
N TYR A 378 21.20 3.53 -0.95
CA TYR A 378 20.20 2.47 -1.07
C TYR A 378 20.52 1.34 -0.10
N ILE A 379 19.51 0.57 0.29
CA ILE A 379 19.74 -0.63 1.08
C ILE A 379 20.16 -1.74 0.08
N PRO A 380 21.37 -2.31 0.19
CA PRO A 380 21.85 -3.28 -0.79
C PRO A 380 20.88 -4.45 -0.98
N GLY A 381 20.59 -4.83 -2.24
CA GLY A 381 19.60 -5.87 -2.56
C GLY A 381 18.15 -5.39 -2.69
N GLN A 382 17.83 -4.16 -2.25
CA GLN A 382 16.53 -3.51 -2.45
C GLN A 382 16.71 -2.32 -3.39
N VAL A 383 16.58 -2.54 -4.72
CA VAL A 383 16.54 -1.46 -5.73
C VAL A 383 15.44 -1.74 -6.75
#